data_AF-A0A4Q5QWW8-F1
#
_entry.id   AF-A0A4Q5QWW8-F1
#
_cell.length_a   1.000
_cell.length_b   1.000
_cell.length_c   1.000
_cell.angle_alpha   90.00
_cell.angle_beta   90.00
_cell.angle_gamma   90.00
#
_symmetry.space_group_name_H-M   'P 1'
#
loop_
_entity.id
_entity.type
_entity.pdbx_description
1 polymer ?
#
loop_
_entity_poly.entity_id
_entity_poly.type
_entity_poly.pdbx_seq_one_letter_code
_entity_poly.pdbx_strand_id
1 'polypeptide(L)'
;MPNRFHPARAINPHHRVVAVAYDRLCTFEYGMVAEIFGSGRPVPDKITGAWYEFRTAAGEAGRLRGQGALAVEADGGLELLHGAGTIVVPGWRTPRHE
;
A
#
# COMPACT_ATOMS: atom_id res chain seq x y z
N MET A 1 1.25 -26.75 -4.48
CA MET A 1 2.66 -26.51 -4.89
C MET A 1 3.20 -25.34 -4.08
N PRO A 2 4.40 -25.41 -3.51
CA PRO A 2 4.94 -24.30 -2.73
C PRO A 2 5.34 -23.16 -3.66
N ASN A 3 5.00 -21.94 -3.26
CA ASN A 3 5.25 -20.71 -4.00
C ASN A 3 6.77 -20.53 -4.18
N ARG A 4 7.25 -20.61 -5.42
CA ARG A 4 8.68 -20.54 -5.75
C ARG A 4 9.09 -19.07 -5.73
N PHE A 5 9.60 -18.61 -4.60
CA PHE A 5 10.26 -17.30 -4.48
C PHE A 5 11.32 -17.17 -5.59
N HIS A 6 11.03 -16.32 -6.57
CA HIS A 6 12.02 -15.88 -7.55
C HIS A 6 13.07 -15.05 -6.78
N PRO A 7 14.37 -15.20 -7.07
CA PRO A 7 15.41 -14.42 -6.40
C PRO A 7 15.10 -12.93 -6.59
N ALA A 8 15.03 -12.20 -5.48
CA ALA A 8 14.69 -10.79 -5.43
C ALA A 8 15.69 -10.00 -6.28
N ARG A 9 15.28 -9.61 -7.50
CA ARG A 9 15.91 -8.48 -8.18
C ARG A 9 15.80 -7.32 -7.21
N ALA A 10 16.94 -6.70 -6.85
CA ALA A 10 16.96 -5.56 -5.95
C ALA A 10 15.95 -4.53 -6.48
N ILE A 11 14.84 -4.38 -5.77
CA ILE A 11 13.77 -3.47 -6.16
C ILE A 11 14.40 -2.09 -6.02
N ASN A 12 14.48 -1.36 -7.14
CA ASN A 12 14.91 0.03 -7.12
C ASN A 12 14.07 0.73 -6.04
N PRO A 13 14.65 1.43 -5.05
CA PRO A 13 13.86 2.09 -4.01
C PRO A 13 12.75 2.99 -4.58
N HIS A 14 12.94 3.55 -5.79
CA HIS A 14 11.90 4.27 -6.55
C HIS A 14 10.63 3.46 -6.85
N HIS A 15 10.66 2.14 -6.72
CA HIS A 15 9.54 1.24 -6.98
C HIS A 15 8.88 0.72 -5.68
N ARG A 16 9.35 1.16 -4.51
CA ARG A 16 8.63 0.90 -3.25
C ARG A 16 7.57 1.98 -3.03
N VAL A 17 6.31 1.56 -3.07
CA VAL A 17 5.14 2.41 -2.90
C VAL A 17 4.51 2.11 -1.54
N VAL A 18 4.38 3.13 -0.69
CA VAL A 18 3.75 3.00 0.62
C VAL A 18 2.48 3.84 0.68
N ALA A 19 1.33 3.20 0.90
CA ALA A 19 0.07 3.88 1.16
C ALA A 19 -0.13 4.10 2.66
N VAL A 20 -0.51 5.32 3.05
CA VAL A 20 -0.87 5.61 4.44
C VAL A 20 -2.34 5.29 4.68
N ALA A 21 -2.61 4.35 5.57
CA ALA A 21 -3.95 4.04 6.06
C ALA A 21 -4.20 4.70 7.42
N TYR A 22 -5.43 5.11 7.66
CA TYR A 22 -5.87 5.81 8.88
C TYR A 22 -7.34 5.43 9.16
N ASP A 23 -7.82 5.68 10.37
CA ASP A 23 -9.22 5.47 10.73
C ASP A 23 -10.13 6.47 9.99
N ARG A 24 -11.27 5.99 9.52
CA ARG A 24 -12.12 6.66 8.52
C ARG A 24 -11.42 6.85 7.17
N LEU A 25 -10.73 5.81 6.71
CA LEU A 25 -10.01 5.78 5.44
C LEU A 25 -10.91 6.11 4.24
N CYS A 26 -10.39 6.91 3.31
CA CYS A 26 -10.99 7.03 1.98
C CYS A 26 -10.77 5.71 1.20
N THR A 27 -11.69 4.76 1.41
CA THR A 27 -11.59 3.38 0.90
C THR A 27 -11.41 3.32 -0.61
N PHE A 28 -12.13 4.15 -1.38
CA PHE A 28 -12.06 4.10 -2.85
C PHE A 28 -10.67 4.46 -3.35
N GLU A 29 -10.11 5.57 -2.89
CA GLU A 29 -8.78 6.02 -3.30
C GLU A 29 -7.68 5.08 -2.83
N TYR A 30 -7.77 4.59 -1.58
CA TYR A 30 -6.87 3.54 -1.09
C TYR A 30 -6.95 2.28 -1.97
N GLY A 31 -8.17 1.85 -2.31
CA GLY A 31 -8.41 0.66 -3.13
C GLY A 31 -7.78 0.76 -4.51
N MET A 32 -7.87 1.93 -5.17
CA MET A 32 -7.18 2.15 -6.45
C MET A 32 -5.67 1.97 -6.34
N VAL A 33 -5.06 2.50 -5.28
CA VAL A 33 -3.62 2.39 -5.04
C VAL A 33 -3.22 0.93 -4.78
N ALA A 34 -3.98 0.24 -3.92
CA ALA A 34 -3.74 -1.16 -3.60
C ALA A 34 -3.88 -2.07 -4.83
N GLU A 35 -4.88 -1.85 -5.68
CA GLU A 35 -5.07 -2.62 -6.91
C GLU A 35 -3.96 -2.36 -7.95
N ILE A 36 -3.56 -1.10 -8.15
CA ILE A 36 -2.55 -0.74 -9.16
C ILE A 36 -1.15 -1.23 -8.75
N PHE A 37 -0.75 -0.98 -7.50
CA PHE A 37 0.62 -1.25 -7.05
C PHE A 37 0.78 -2.61 -6.36
N GLY A 38 -0.27 -3.16 -5.77
CA GLY A 38 -0.23 -4.43 -5.04
C GLY A 38 -0.53 -5.67 -5.88
N SER A 39 -1.23 -5.54 -7.02
CA SER A 39 -1.69 -6.70 -7.79
C SER A 39 -0.58 -7.50 -8.50
N GLY A 40 0.65 -6.98 -8.55
CA GLY A 40 1.81 -7.68 -9.09
C GLY A 40 1.65 -8.20 -10.53
N ARG A 41 0.69 -7.67 -11.30
CA ARG A 41 0.29 -8.25 -12.58
C ARG A 41 1.47 -8.27 -13.57
N PRO A 42 1.85 -9.44 -14.10
CA PRO A 42 2.82 -9.52 -15.18
C PRO A 42 2.21 -8.92 -16.44
N VAL A 43 2.94 -8.03 -17.10
CA VAL A 43 2.59 -7.56 -18.46
C VAL A 43 3.04 -8.63 -19.46
N PRO A 44 2.29 -8.89 -20.54
CA PRO A 44 2.69 -9.89 -21.52
C PRO A 44 4.13 -9.67 -22.02
N ASP A 45 4.89 -10.77 -21.93
CA ASP A 45 6.08 -11.14 -22.70
C ASP A 45 7.48 -10.67 -22.30
N LYS A 46 7.71 -9.70 -21.38
CA LYS A 46 9.12 -9.25 -21.12
C LYS A 46 9.55 -8.90 -19.70
N ILE A 47 8.69 -8.95 -18.68
CA ILE A 47 9.08 -8.58 -17.31
C ILE A 47 8.84 -9.74 -16.35
N THR A 48 9.94 -10.31 -15.84
CA THR A 48 9.93 -11.26 -14.73
C THR A 48 9.99 -10.48 -13.40
N GLY A 49 8.89 -10.49 -12.64
CA GLY A 49 8.80 -9.86 -11.31
C GLY A 49 7.74 -8.75 -11.21
N ALA A 50 7.32 -8.45 -9.97
CA ALA A 50 6.42 -7.33 -9.70
C ALA A 50 7.13 -6.00 -10.01
N TRP A 51 6.41 -5.06 -10.63
CA TRP A 51 6.94 -3.74 -10.98
C TRP A 51 7.21 -2.89 -9.73
N TYR A 52 6.41 -3.11 -8.69
CA TYR A 52 6.41 -2.36 -7.45
C TYR A 52 6.44 -3.29 -6.24
N GLU A 53 7.05 -2.80 -5.17
CA GLU A 53 6.81 -3.32 -3.82
C GLU A 53 5.78 -2.41 -3.15
N PHE A 54 4.58 -2.93 -2.92
CA PHE A 54 3.53 -2.20 -2.22
C PHE A 54 3.49 -2.56 -0.73
N ARG A 55 3.35 -1.53 0.12
CA ARG A 55 3.10 -1.67 1.56
C ARG A 55 2.02 -0.69 2.02
N THR A 56 1.30 -1.05 3.08
CA THR A 56 0.40 -0.17 3.80
C THR A 56 0.99 0.19 5.16
N ALA A 57 1.16 1.49 5.41
CA ALA A 57 1.60 2.03 6.70
C ALA A 57 0.40 2.53 7.51
N ALA A 58 0.33 2.14 8.78
CA ALA A 58 -0.62 2.70 9.73
C ALA A 58 -0.17 4.12 10.13
N GLY A 59 -1.01 5.11 9.82
CA GLY A 59 -0.79 6.51 10.20
C GLY A 59 -1.18 6.83 11.64
N GLU A 60 -1.94 5.96 12.29
CA GLU A 60 -2.31 6.08 13.70
C GLU A 60 -2.48 4.71 14.35
N ALA A 61 -2.48 4.68 15.69
CA ALA A 61 -2.67 3.44 16.44
C ALA A 61 -4.13 2.99 16.46
N GLY A 62 -4.34 1.67 16.57
CA GLY A 62 -5.68 1.08 16.69
C GLY A 62 -6.25 0.62 15.35
N ARG A 63 -7.56 0.36 15.34
CA ARG A 63 -8.24 -0.24 14.19
C ARG A 63 -8.49 0.80 13.10
N LEU A 64 -7.96 0.56 11.90
CA LEU A 64 -8.14 1.43 10.74
C LEU A 64 -9.41 1.04 9.99
N ARG A 65 -10.47 1.85 10.10
CA ARG A 65 -11.77 1.58 9.47
C ARG A 65 -11.92 2.37 8.18
N GLY A 66 -12.50 1.73 7.18
CA GLY A 66 -12.98 2.37 5.96
C GLY A 66 -14.50 2.47 5.93
N GLN A 67 -15.04 2.88 4.78
CA GLN A 67 -16.47 2.87 4.50
C GLN A 67 -17.02 1.43 4.44
N GLY A 68 -18.30 1.26 4.74
CA GLY A 68 -19.01 -0.02 4.56
C GLY A 68 -18.54 -1.15 5.48
N ALA A 69 -18.15 -0.84 6.72
CA ALA A 69 -17.60 -1.78 7.71
C ALA A 69 -16.25 -2.43 7.31
N LEU A 70 -15.58 -1.92 6.28
CA LEU A 70 -14.25 -2.36 5.91
C LEU A 70 -13.25 -2.04 7.04
N ALA A 71 -12.33 -2.95 7.29
CA ALA A 71 -11.14 -2.70 8.09
C ALA A 71 -9.90 -3.00 7.23
N VAL A 72 -8.86 -2.18 7.40
CA VAL A 72 -7.58 -2.37 6.73
C VAL A 72 -6.54 -2.80 7.77
N GLU A 73 -5.81 -3.85 7.44
CA GLU A 73 -4.61 -4.25 8.17
C GLU A 73 -3.39 -3.62 7.49
N ALA A 74 -2.51 -3.03 8.29
CA ALA A 74 -1.28 -2.42 7.81
C ALA A 74 -0.10 -3.39 7.95
N ASP A 75 0.88 -3.29 7.06
CA ASP A 75 2.12 -4.07 7.12
C ASP A 75 3.05 -3.59 8.25
N GLY A 76 2.87 -2.35 8.71
CA GLY A 76 3.67 -1.70 9.74
C GLY A 76 3.20 -0.27 9.98
N GLY A 77 3.95 0.49 10.77
CA GLY A 77 3.69 1.90 11.06
C GLY A 77 4.40 2.86 10.09
N LEU A 78 4.46 4.13 10.48
CA LEU A 78 5.07 5.21 9.68
C LEU A 78 6.57 5.03 9.43
N GLU A 79 7.26 4.15 10.16
CA GLU A 79 8.66 3.78 9.89
C GLU A 79 8.87 3.23 8.47
N LEU A 80 7.82 2.63 7.87
CA LEU A 80 7.86 2.14 6.50
C LEU A 80 8.09 3.26 5.47
N LEU A 81 7.77 4.51 5.80
CA LEU A 81 7.94 5.66 4.92
C LEU A 81 9.42 5.98 4.63
N HIS A 82 10.32 5.64 5.55
CA HIS A 82 11.75 5.96 5.41
C HIS A 82 12.38 5.29 4.18
N GLY A 83 11.92 4.08 3.83
CA GLY A 83 12.40 3.33 2.67
C GLY A 83 11.56 3.50 1.40
N ALA A 84 10.49 4.30 1.45
CA ALA A 84 9.56 4.45 0.34
C ALA A 84 10.15 5.34 -0.77
N GLY A 85 10.10 4.87 -2.01
CA GLY A 85 10.38 5.73 -3.17
C GLY A 85 9.20 6.63 -3.52
N THR A 86 7.98 6.15 -3.23
CA THR A 86 6.73 6.90 -3.41
C THR A 86 5.84 6.69 -2.19
N ILE A 87 5.32 7.77 -1.64
CA ILE A 87 4.33 7.76 -0.55
C ILE A 87 3.01 8.24 -1.12
N VAL A 88 1.94 7.48 -0.87
CA VAL A 88 0.58 7.86 -1.25
C VAL A 88 -0.25 8.11 0.00
N VAL A 89 -0.84 9.29 0.09
CA VAL A 89 -1.82 9.64 1.11
C VAL A 89 -3.17 9.75 0.42
N PRO A 90 -4.08 8.78 0.61
CA PRO A 90 -5.45 8.86 0.10
C PRO A 90 -6.18 10.06 0.70
N GLY A 91 -7.15 10.60 -0.02
CA GLY A 91 -7.92 11.80 0.32
C GLY A 91 -8.39 11.80 1.77
N TRP A 92 -8.10 12.88 2.50
CA TRP A 92 -8.15 12.86 3.95
C TRP A 92 -9.58 12.86 4.51
N ARG A 93 -9.74 12.28 5.70
CA ARG A 93 -10.98 12.38 6.46
C ARG A 93 -11.30 13.85 6.73
N THR A 94 -12.57 14.24 6.64
CA THR A 94 -13.00 15.61 7.01
C THR A 94 -12.46 15.96 8.39
N PRO A 95 -11.71 17.08 8.53
CA PRO A 95 -11.30 17.59 9.82
C PRO A 95 -12.51 17.72 10.74
N ARG A 96 -12.35 17.40 12.02
CA ARG A 96 -13.40 17.72 12.98
C ARG A 96 -13.55 19.23 12.99
N HIS A 97 -14.73 19.72 12.63
CA HIS A 97 -15.16 21.04 13.06
C HIS A 97 -15.48 20.89 14.55
N GLU A 98 -14.67 21.51 15.38
CA GLU A 98 -15.02 21.81 16.77
C GLU A 98 -16.04 22.95 16.81
#